data_AF-A0A532DRQ8-F1
#
_entry.id   AF-A0A532DRQ8-F1
#
_cell.length_a   1.000
_cell.length_b   1.000
_cell.length_c   1.000
_cell.angle_alpha   90.00
_cell.angle_beta   90.00
_cell.angle_gamma   90.00
#
_symmetry.space_group_name_H-M   'P 1'
#
loop_
_entity.id
_entity.type
_entity.pdbx_description
1 polymer ?
#
loop_
_entity_poly.entity_id
_entity_poly.type
_entity_poly.pdbx_seq_one_letter_code
_entity_poly.pdbx_strand_id
1 'polypeptide(L)' 'MPLNPKGSVGHGLYYRYEVRLHDGNARIFVDGEVETPHMIGSEVSVEEQQRQDGTTTYRLLDD' A
#
# COMPACT_ATOMS: atom_id res chain seq x y z
N MET A 1 10.71 0.77 -25.64
CA MET A 1 11.35 -0.23 -24.76
C MET A 1 10.42 -0.49 -23.60
N PRO A 2 10.20 -1.75 -23.16
CA PRO A 2 9.36 -1.99 -21.99
C PRO A 2 10.02 -1.36 -20.76
N LEU A 3 9.24 -0.58 -20.01
CA LEU A 3 9.71 0.06 -18.79
C LEU A 3 10.05 -1.04 -17.79
N ASN A 4 11.33 -1.17 -17.41
CA ASN A 4 11.73 -2.07 -16.35
C ASN A 4 11.35 -1.41 -15.01
N PRO A 5 10.34 -1.93 -14.28
CA PRO A 5 9.86 -1.29 -13.06
C PRO A 5 10.97 -1.22 -11.99
N LYS A 6 11.90 -2.19 -12.01
CA LYS A 6 13.06 -2.24 -11.10
C LYS A 6 14.11 -1.16 -11.41
N GLY A 7 14.16 -0.66 -12.65
CA GLY A 7 15.05 0.44 -13.05
C GLY A 7 14.47 1.83 -12.81
N SER A 8 13.24 1.91 -12.29
CA SER A 8 12.52 3.16 -12.01
C SER A 8 12.17 3.31 -10.53
N VAL A 9 12.76 2.47 -9.67
CA VAL A 9 12.66 2.58 -8.21
C VAL A 9 13.22 3.94 -7.79
N GLY A 10 12.41 4.75 -7.13
CA GLY A 10 12.69 6.17 -6.82
C GLY A 10 11.94 7.19 -7.70
N HIS A 11 11.21 6.78 -8.74
CA HIS A 11 10.44 7.67 -9.65
C HIS A 11 8.92 7.67 -9.42
N GLY A 12 8.43 7.23 -8.26
CA GLY A 12 7.00 7.31 -7.92
C GLY A 12 6.12 6.25 -8.60
N LEU A 13 6.68 5.09 -8.93
CA LEU A 13 5.90 3.90 -9.27
C LEU A 13 5.57 3.13 -7.99
N TYR A 14 4.30 2.84 -7.79
CA TYR A 14 3.78 2.08 -6.66
C TYR A 14 2.63 1.18 -7.16
N TYR A 15 2.43 0.06 -6.46
CA TYR A 15 1.19 -0.69 -6.59
C TYR A 15 0.15 -0.04 -5.70
N ARG A 16 -1.10 0.03 -6.18
CA ARG A 16 -2.23 0.46 -5.37
C ARG A 16 -3.12 -0.73 -5.07
N TYR A 17 -3.27 -1.04 -3.79
CA TYR A 17 -4.05 -2.18 -3.31
C TYR A 17 -5.36 -1.72 -2.69
N GLU A 18 -6.43 -2.48 -2.92
CA GLU A 18 -7.64 -2.43 -2.08
C GLU A 18 -7.44 -3.42 -0.93
N VAL A 19 -7.46 -2.93 0.31
CA VAL A 19 -7.29 -3.76 1.51
C VAL A 19 -8.57 -3.72 2.33
N ARG A 20 -9.04 -4.89 2.77
CA ARG A 20 -10.18 -5.03 3.66
C ARG A 20 -9.68 -5.10 5.10
N LEU A 21 -10.08 -4.14 5.92
CA LEU A 21 -9.78 -4.13 7.35
C LEU A 21 -10.58 -5.21 8.09
N HIS A 22 -9.93 -5.87 9.04
CA HIS A 22 -10.47 -6.99 9.79
C HIS A 22 -11.64 -6.58 10.70
N ASP A 23 -11.57 -5.39 11.31
CA ASP A 23 -12.48 -4.97 12.39
C ASP A 23 -13.84 -4.43 11.93
N GLY A 24 -14.06 -4.24 10.62
CA GLY A 24 -15.29 -3.58 10.16
C GLY A 24 -15.65 -3.75 8.70
N ASN A 25 -14.97 -4.64 7.96
CA ASN A 25 -15.11 -4.77 6.51
C ASN A 25 -14.87 -3.48 5.72
N ALA A 26 -14.33 -2.44 6.38
CA ALA A 26 -13.94 -1.21 5.73
C ALA A 26 -12.88 -1.52 4.68
N ARG A 27 -13.00 -0.85 3.52
CA ARG A 27 -12.06 -1.00 2.42
C ARG A 27 -11.26 0.27 2.30
N ILE A 28 -9.95 0.13 2.29
CA ILE A 28 -9.00 1.22 2.17
C ILE A 28 -8.14 1.01 0.93
N PHE A 29 -7.56 2.10 0.44
CA PHE A 29 -6.54 2.03 -0.59
C PHE A 29 -5.19 2.38 0.02
N VAL A 30 -4.20 1.54 -0.21
CA VAL A 30 -2.82 1.75 0.22
C VAL A 30 -1.87 1.59 -0.96
N ASP A 31 -0.82 2.39 -0.95
CA ASP A 31 0.26 2.29 -1.91
C ASP A 31 1.36 1.39 -1.32
N GLY A 32 1.83 0.44 -2.11
CA GLY A 32 2.94 -0.44 -1.75
C GLY A 32 4.08 -0.36 -2.75
N GLU A 33 5.28 -0.69 -2.28
CA GLU A 33 6.48 -0.57 -3.08
C GLU A 33 6.52 -1.61 -4.21
N VAL A 34 7.16 -1.25 -5.33
CA VAL A 34 7.26 -2.14 -6.48
C VAL A 34 8.24 -3.30 -6.22
N GLU A 35 9.17 -3.12 -5.29
CA GLU A 35 10.16 -4.14 -4.92
C GLU A 35 9.58 -5.27 -4.08
N THR A 36 8.53 -5.00 -3.30
CA THR A 36 7.80 -5.92 -2.43
C THR A 36 6.33 -6.05 -2.86
N PRO A 37 6.04 -6.71 -4.01
CA PRO A 37 4.66 -6.93 -4.43
C PRO A 37 3.95 -7.90 -3.48
N HIS A 38 2.71 -7.56 -3.10
CA HIS A 38 1.84 -8.43 -2.30
C HIS A 38 0.83 -9.14 -3.19
N MET A 39 0.54 -10.40 -2.88
CA MET A 39 -0.44 -11.19 -3.64
C MET A 39 -1.87 -10.76 -3.30
N ILE A 40 -2.75 -10.73 -4.31
CA ILE A 40 -4.17 -10.47 -4.05
C ILE A 40 -4.75 -11.60 -3.20
N GLY A 41 -5.36 -11.24 -2.08
CA GLY A 41 -5.92 -12.18 -1.10
C GLY A 41 -4.94 -12.62 0.00
N SER A 42 -3.70 -12.14 0.00
CA SER A 42 -2.82 -12.29 1.17
C SER A 42 -3.24 -11.36 2.31
N GLU A 43 -3.01 -11.80 3.54
CA GLU A 43 -3.07 -10.92 4.71
C GLU A 43 -1.85 -9.99 4.71
N VAL A 44 -2.07 -8.72 5.05
CA VAL A 44 -1.02 -7.70 5.11
C VAL A 44 -1.21 -6.82 6.34
N SER A 45 -0.11 -6.34 6.89
CA SER A 45 -0.10 -5.40 8.00
C SER A 45 -0.21 -3.97 7.48
N VAL A 46 -1.09 -3.18 8.08
CA VAL A 46 -1.23 -1.74 7.78
C VAL A 46 -1.18 -0.93 9.07
N GLU A 47 -0.49 0.20 9.01
CA GLU A 47 -0.50 1.20 10.06
C GLU A 47 -1.58 2.26 9.76
N GLU A 48 -2.46 2.51 10.73
CA GLU A 48 -3.34 3.67 10.71
C GLU A 48 -2.60 4.90 11.22
N GLN A 49 -2.59 5.96 10.42
CA GLN A 49 -1.93 7.22 10.72
C GLN A 49 -2.96 8.35 10.80
N GLN A 50 -3.06 8.97 11.97
CA GLN A 50 -3.85 10.18 12.17
C GLN A 50 -3.01 11.43 11.88
N ARG A 51 -3.45 12.23 10.91
CA ARG A 51 -2.79 13.47 10.50
C ARG A 51 -3.23 14.62 11.40
N GLN A 52 -2.40 15.67 11.45
CA GLN A 52 -2.68 16.87 12.26
C GLN A 52 -3.95 17.61 11.82
N ASP A 53 -4.37 17.46 10.56
CA ASP A 53 -5.62 18.01 10.01
C ASP A 53 -6.85 17.13 10.33
N GLY A 54 -6.67 16.06 11.12
CA GLY A 54 -7.73 15.14 11.49
C GLY A 54 -8.06 14.09 10.42
N THR A 55 -7.31 14.04 9.31
CA THR A 55 -7.49 13.00 8.30
C THR A 55 -6.80 11.71 8.71
N THR A 56 -7.45 10.58 8.41
CA THR A 56 -6.88 9.25 8.61
C THR A 56 -6.27 8.75 7.30
N THR A 57 -5.01 8.35 7.35
CA THR A 57 -4.29 7.73 6.22
C THR A 57 -3.79 6.35 6.64
N TYR A 58 -3.58 5.46 5.68
CA TYR A 58 -3.09 4.12 5.94
C TYR A 58 -1.79 3.87 5.19
N ARG A 59 -0.85 3.19 5.84
CA ARG A 59 0.43 2.81 5.25
C ARG A 59 0.62 1.29 5.32
N LEU A 60 1.02 0.69 4.22
CA LEU A 60 1.43 -0.72 4.19
C LEU A 60 2.73 -0.89 4.96
N LEU A 61 2.80 -1.91 5.81
CA LEU A 61 4.02 -2.28 6.51
C LEU A 61 4.69 -3.44 5.76
N ASP A 62 5.93 -3.23 5.37
CA ASP A 62 6.79 -4.33 4.93
C ASP A 62 7.20 -5.15 6.17
N ASP A 63 7.03 -6.47 6.09
CA ASP A 63 7.44 -7.43 7.12
C ASP A 63 8.92 -7.84 6.91
#